data_AF-A0A9Q8LJ10-F1
#
_entry.id   AF-A0A9Q8LJ10-F1
#
_cell.length_a   1.000
_cell.length_b   1.000
_cell.length_c   1.000
_cell.angle_alpha   90.00
_cell.angle_beta   90.00
_cell.angle_gamma   90.00
#
_symmetry.space_group_name_H-M   'P 1'
#
loop_
_entity.id
_entity.type
_entity.pdbx_description
1 polymer ?
#
loop_
_entity_poly.entity_id
_entity_poly.type
_entity_poly.pdbx_seq_one_letter_code
_entity_poly.pdbx_strand_id
1 'polypeptide(L)'
;MPPALGMVSPPSPSQHTATTKPPQATPDKMTNGTSEHPEEATDSKEKETKDDDSTKSEGDEDAGIERGMKLDVKSLYREDYDHAWEDWTPDHEKMDAERLKNSRFAVVVRHEMDTAADSGLRLHSITIQSPLLRKILDKLFHGYRDISTKLKELTFSCPFHEFYFRWDRYIELTEQETDDTTRSHIALLNKTIKPEIEPHVELGKELRKEGTITFDYLWILFQQDAEVCAQIAKQNRLFNLVRASYQKTQVGVVFSMTCKFVSFDGDRFGYQNHTFQIKAFEGHRRVSELSVLPLDLHSRRDAIVTQTTARGRTFVKLQGVNYKSYYGFVEPADPRRKRQKIDGGRVVIDAAGYNNENVEDEQHLETLQDASDKFSDTVNNQDLDRDDDYFIFL
;
A
#
# COMPACT_ATOMS: atom_id res chain seq x y z
N MET A 1 -1.93 16.21 11.35
CA MET A 1 -2.35 14.95 10.70
C MET A 1 -2.08 13.81 11.66
N PRO A 2 -2.92 12.77 11.75
CA PRO A 2 -2.54 11.52 12.42
C PRO A 2 -1.53 10.75 11.56
N PRO A 3 -0.61 9.96 12.16
CA PRO A 3 0.37 9.18 11.42
C PRO A 3 -0.27 7.98 10.69
N ALA A 4 0.39 7.48 9.66
CA ALA A 4 0.01 6.24 9.00
C ALA A 4 0.37 5.05 9.89
N LEU A 5 -0.64 4.34 10.41
CA LEU A 5 -0.45 3.10 11.16
C LEU A 5 0.07 1.99 10.24
N GLY A 6 1.07 1.25 10.70
CA GLY A 6 1.77 0.21 9.93
C GLY A 6 0.87 -0.91 9.40
N MET A 7 1.24 -1.47 8.25
CA MET A 7 0.48 -2.52 7.59
C MET A 7 0.72 -3.90 8.24
N VAL A 8 -0.36 -4.51 8.71
CA VAL A 8 -0.40 -5.94 9.04
C VAL A 8 -0.69 -6.70 7.76
N SER A 9 0.37 -7.04 7.01
CA SER A 9 0.32 -8.03 5.93
C SER A 9 -0.09 -9.40 6.48
N PRO A 10 -0.82 -10.23 5.71
CA PRO A 10 -1.17 -11.59 6.13
C PRO A 10 0.05 -12.51 6.08
N PRO A 11 0.10 -13.58 6.90
CA PRO A 11 1.20 -14.53 6.88
C PRO A 11 1.19 -15.39 5.60
N SER A 12 2.38 -15.77 5.14
CA SER A 12 2.58 -16.66 3.98
C SER A 12 1.99 -18.07 4.24
N PRO A 13 1.46 -18.75 3.22
CA PRO A 13 0.79 -20.05 3.39
C PRO A 13 1.78 -21.17 3.74
N SER A 14 1.77 -21.62 4.99
CA SER A 14 2.63 -22.71 5.50
C SER A 14 2.34 -24.06 4.84
N GLN A 15 3.39 -24.69 4.30
CA GLN A 15 3.29 -26.06 3.77
C GLN A 15 3.22 -27.09 4.91
N HIS A 16 2.29 -28.06 4.82
CA HIS A 16 2.18 -29.15 5.77
C HIS A 16 3.19 -30.29 5.49
N THR A 17 4.13 -30.52 6.40
CA THR A 17 4.92 -31.77 6.47
C THR A 17 4.89 -32.36 7.87
N ALA A 18 4.76 -33.68 7.99
CA ALA A 18 4.39 -34.36 9.23
C ALA A 18 5.55 -34.61 10.22
N THR A 19 5.24 -34.53 11.51
CA THR A 19 6.19 -34.69 12.63
C THR A 19 6.63 -36.14 12.83
N THR A 20 7.93 -36.40 13.02
CA THR A 20 8.44 -37.64 13.65
C THR A 20 9.64 -37.33 14.54
N LYS A 21 9.54 -37.66 15.84
CA LYS A 21 10.64 -37.59 16.85
C LYS A 21 11.31 -38.98 16.94
N PRO A 22 12.60 -39.13 17.32
CA PRO A 22 13.03 -39.06 18.74
C PRO A 22 14.51 -38.59 18.92
N PRO A 23 15.20 -38.82 20.05
CA PRO A 23 14.91 -38.42 21.44
C PRO A 23 16.03 -37.50 22.04
N GLN A 24 15.85 -37.06 23.30
CA GLN A 24 16.83 -36.23 24.05
C GLN A 24 17.78 -37.06 24.92
N ALA A 25 18.94 -36.49 25.26
CA ALA A 25 19.75 -36.87 26.42
C ALA A 25 20.42 -35.64 27.06
N THR A 26 20.33 -35.54 28.39
CA THR A 26 21.00 -34.59 29.30
C THR A 26 21.77 -35.43 30.35
N PRO A 27 22.88 -34.98 30.98
CA PRO A 27 22.83 -33.89 31.99
C PRO A 27 24.10 -33.02 32.16
N ASP A 28 23.99 -31.99 33.01
CA ASP A 28 25.10 -31.20 33.58
C ASP A 28 25.97 -32.01 34.58
N LYS A 29 27.16 -31.49 34.95
CA LYS A 29 27.37 -30.64 36.17
C LYS A 29 28.83 -30.64 36.72
N MET A 30 29.32 -29.46 37.16
CA MET A 30 30.38 -29.22 38.18
C MET A 30 31.84 -29.69 37.90
N THR A 31 32.94 -29.17 38.50
CA THR A 31 33.40 -27.81 38.95
C THR A 31 34.86 -27.91 39.44
N ASN A 32 35.70 -26.88 39.21
CA ASN A 32 37.07 -26.66 39.77
C ASN A 32 38.17 -27.70 39.41
N GLY A 33 39.47 -27.37 39.44
CA GLY A 33 40.11 -26.04 39.54
C GLY A 33 41.59 -26.09 39.96
N THR A 34 42.30 -24.97 39.71
CA THR A 34 43.64 -24.59 40.24
C THR A 34 44.90 -25.20 39.59
N SER A 35 45.96 -24.40 39.62
CA SER A 35 47.24 -24.47 38.89
C SER A 35 48.43 -25.00 39.70
N GLU A 36 49.55 -25.30 39.02
CA GLU A 36 50.91 -25.07 39.54
C GLU A 36 51.87 -24.67 38.39
N HIS A 37 52.98 -24.01 38.73
CA HIS A 37 54.01 -23.40 37.85
C HIS A 37 55.40 -23.89 38.34
N PRO A 38 56.55 -23.71 37.62
CA PRO A 38 57.23 -22.40 37.56
C PRO A 38 58.18 -22.14 36.33
N GLU A 39 58.76 -20.92 36.28
CA GLU A 39 60.17 -20.53 35.89
C GLU A 39 60.79 -20.93 34.51
N GLU A 40 61.77 -20.24 33.91
CA GLU A 40 62.65 -19.06 34.18
C GLU A 40 62.62 -18.09 32.96
N ALA A 41 62.65 -16.74 33.05
CA ALA A 41 63.80 -15.80 33.21
C ALA A 41 64.85 -15.83 32.06
N THR A 42 65.40 -14.75 31.48
CA THR A 42 65.34 -13.25 31.65
C THR A 42 65.05 -12.56 30.27
N ASP A 43 65.27 -11.28 29.88
CA ASP A 43 65.95 -10.08 30.44
C ASP A 43 65.24 -8.74 30.04
N SER A 44 65.89 -7.77 29.36
CA SER A 44 65.47 -6.35 29.34
C SER A 44 65.79 -5.48 28.09
N LYS A 45 65.12 -4.31 28.06
CA LYS A 45 65.37 -3.02 27.36
C LYS A 45 64.68 -2.67 26.03
N GLU A 46 64.18 -1.43 26.01
CA GLU A 46 63.53 -0.72 24.92
C GLU A 46 64.53 -0.03 23.98
N LYS A 47 64.18 0.11 22.70
CA LYS A 47 64.18 1.43 22.03
C LYS A 47 63.35 1.46 20.74
N GLU A 48 62.85 2.64 20.40
CA GLU A 48 62.09 2.93 19.18
C GLU A 48 62.97 2.86 17.91
N THR A 49 62.40 2.41 16.80
CA THR A 49 62.58 3.05 15.48
C THR A 49 61.38 2.75 14.58
N LYS A 50 61.17 3.56 13.53
CA LYS A 50 60.11 3.38 12.52
C LYS A 50 60.63 2.58 11.31
N ASP A 51 59.65 2.11 10.52
CA ASP A 51 59.61 1.87 9.07
C ASP A 51 58.75 0.59 8.87
N ASP A 52 57.44 0.71 8.60
CA ASP A 52 56.81 1.08 7.32
C ASP A 52 57.04 0.01 6.22
N ASP A 53 56.10 -0.93 6.10
CA ASP A 53 55.90 -1.72 4.87
C ASP A 53 54.41 -1.87 4.53
N SER A 54 54.18 -1.66 3.25
CA SER A 54 52.94 -1.54 2.49
C SER A 54 51.93 -2.70 2.59
N THR A 55 50.96 -2.60 3.50
CA THR A 55 49.67 -3.30 3.30
C THR A 55 48.91 -2.65 2.15
N LYS A 56 48.84 -3.30 1.00
CA LYS A 56 48.04 -2.84 -0.15
C LYS A 56 46.54 -2.92 0.18
N SER A 57 45.88 -1.78 0.21
CA SER A 57 44.42 -1.71 0.18
C SER A 57 43.91 -2.00 -1.23
N GLU A 58 43.02 -2.99 -1.36
CA GLU A 58 42.17 -3.15 -2.55
C GLU A 58 41.10 -2.06 -2.51
N GLY A 59 41.44 -0.89 -3.04
CA GLY A 59 40.59 0.29 -3.07
C GLY A 59 40.26 0.75 -4.48
N ASP A 60 38.99 1.11 -4.67
CA ASP A 60 38.50 2.03 -5.70
C ASP A 60 38.40 1.55 -7.16
N GLU A 61 37.87 0.35 -7.39
CA GLU A 61 37.23 0.01 -8.69
C GLU A 61 35.85 0.67 -8.85
N ASP A 62 35.25 1.20 -7.78
CA ASP A 62 33.85 1.63 -7.75
C ASP A 62 33.69 3.16 -7.72
N ALA A 63 34.56 3.91 -8.42
CA ALA A 63 34.48 5.36 -8.60
C ALA A 63 33.93 5.75 -10.00
N GLY A 64 32.63 5.59 -10.23
CA GLY A 64 32.00 6.07 -11.48
C GLY A 64 30.60 5.56 -11.84
N ILE A 65 30.08 4.50 -11.21
CA ILE A 65 28.76 3.95 -11.56
C ILE A 65 27.63 4.91 -11.14
N GLU A 66 26.82 5.31 -12.12
CA GLU A 66 25.64 6.17 -11.93
C GLU A 66 24.59 5.56 -10.97
N ARG A 67 23.74 6.43 -10.42
CA ARG A 67 22.70 6.05 -9.46
C ARG A 67 21.71 5.05 -10.05
N GLY A 68 21.63 3.87 -9.44
CA GLY A 68 20.71 2.79 -9.87
C GLY A 68 21.25 1.88 -10.98
N MET A 69 22.51 2.04 -11.40
CA MET A 69 23.15 1.22 -12.44
C MET A 69 24.03 0.09 -11.89
N LYS A 70 24.31 0.03 -10.58
CA LYS A 70 24.98 -1.14 -9.96
C LYS A 70 23.97 -2.29 -9.88
N LEU A 71 24.25 -3.39 -10.57
CA LEU A 71 23.36 -4.55 -10.72
C LEU A 71 23.40 -5.44 -9.48
N ASP A 72 22.92 -4.90 -8.37
CA ASP A 72 22.97 -5.53 -7.06
C ASP A 72 21.83 -4.99 -6.17
N VAL A 73 21.50 -5.74 -5.11
CA VAL A 73 20.41 -5.45 -4.15
C VAL A 73 21.00 -5.01 -2.83
N LYS A 74 20.66 -3.81 -2.36
CA LYS A 74 20.99 -3.40 -0.98
C LYS A 74 19.87 -3.80 -0.03
N SER A 75 20.17 -4.66 0.94
CA SER A 75 19.26 -5.03 2.02
C SER A 75 19.42 -4.13 3.24
N LEU A 76 18.30 -3.69 3.81
CA LEU A 76 18.19 -2.94 5.06
C LEU A 76 17.32 -3.69 6.08
N TYR A 77 17.45 -3.34 7.35
CA TYR A 77 16.72 -3.89 8.49
C TYR A 77 16.16 -2.80 9.42
N ARG A 78 15.07 -3.09 10.15
CA ARG A 78 14.71 -2.43 11.42
C ARG A 78 14.01 -3.41 12.35
N GLU A 79 14.21 -3.24 13.67
CA GLU A 79 13.51 -4.02 14.69
C GLU A 79 12.03 -3.64 14.80
N ASP A 80 11.73 -2.34 14.87
CA ASP A 80 10.37 -1.81 15.07
C ASP A 80 10.16 -0.49 14.30
N TYR A 81 8.93 -0.01 14.22
CA TYR A 81 8.58 1.26 13.55
C TYR A 81 9.34 2.48 14.10
N ASP A 82 9.62 2.52 15.40
CA ASP A 82 10.32 3.62 16.08
C ASP A 82 11.85 3.58 15.87
N HIS A 83 12.38 2.53 15.24
CA HIS A 83 13.80 2.37 14.92
C HIS A 83 14.13 2.83 13.49
N ALA A 84 15.34 3.38 13.33
CA ALA A 84 15.88 3.74 12.02
C ALA A 84 16.17 2.48 11.17
N TRP A 85 16.22 2.65 9.84
CA TRP A 85 16.68 1.60 8.94
C TRP A 85 18.21 1.50 9.00
N GLU A 86 18.71 0.35 9.43
CA GLU A 86 20.14 0.02 9.42
C GLU A 86 20.49 -0.88 8.21
N ASP A 87 21.77 -0.94 7.85
CA ASP A 87 22.27 -1.81 6.78
C ASP A 87 22.31 -3.28 7.23
N TRP A 88 21.92 -4.21 6.36
CA TRP A 88 22.10 -5.65 6.61
C TRP A 88 23.49 -6.09 6.14
N THR A 89 24.46 -5.99 7.05
CA THR A 89 25.83 -6.53 6.89
C THR A 89 26.13 -7.54 8.02
N PRO A 90 26.76 -8.70 7.74
CA PRO A 90 27.12 -9.67 8.79
C PRO A 90 28.08 -9.14 9.86
N ASP A 91 28.90 -8.16 9.49
CA ASP A 91 29.70 -7.33 10.41
C ASP A 91 29.09 -5.92 10.49
N HIS A 92 29.03 -5.32 11.67
CA HIS A 92 28.28 -4.08 11.94
C HIS A 92 29.00 -2.78 11.48
N GLU A 93 29.38 -2.67 10.21
CA GLU A 93 29.74 -1.38 9.61
C GLU A 93 28.51 -0.52 9.35
N LYS A 94 28.12 0.30 10.35
CA LYS A 94 26.99 1.23 10.24
C LYS A 94 27.27 2.31 9.18
N MET A 95 26.78 2.12 7.96
CA MET A 95 26.71 3.18 6.95
C MET A 95 25.54 4.12 7.24
N ASP A 96 25.80 5.42 7.40
CA ASP A 96 24.75 6.40 7.69
C ASP A 96 23.63 6.43 6.62
N ALA A 97 22.39 6.62 7.08
CA ALA A 97 21.21 6.76 6.23
C ALA A 97 21.30 7.92 5.20
N GLU A 98 22.21 8.87 5.41
CA GLU A 98 22.57 9.92 4.43
C GLU A 98 23.21 9.33 3.16
N ARG A 99 24.13 8.34 3.30
CA ARG A 99 24.73 7.63 2.14
C ARG A 99 23.69 6.86 1.33
N LEU A 100 22.57 6.45 1.95
CA LEU A 100 21.48 5.76 1.28
C LEU A 100 20.79 6.62 0.19
N LYS A 101 20.78 7.95 0.35
CA LYS A 101 20.28 8.88 -0.69
C LYS A 101 21.06 8.73 -2.00
N ASN A 102 22.36 8.45 -1.89
CA ASN A 102 23.30 8.24 -2.99
C ASN A 102 23.50 6.76 -3.36
N SER A 103 22.61 5.86 -2.91
CA SER A 103 22.65 4.43 -3.25
C SER A 103 22.70 4.21 -4.77
N ARG A 104 23.71 3.45 -5.21
CA ARG A 104 24.00 3.14 -6.63
C ARG A 104 23.35 1.83 -7.11
N PHE A 105 22.85 1.05 -6.16
CA PHE A 105 22.16 -0.23 -6.33
C PHE A 105 20.86 -0.06 -7.12
N ALA A 106 20.54 -1.01 -8.00
CA ALA A 106 19.34 -0.95 -8.84
C ALA A 106 18.04 -1.00 -8.03
N VAL A 107 18.03 -1.77 -6.93
CA VAL A 107 16.91 -1.96 -6.01
C VAL A 107 17.42 -1.93 -4.56
N VAL A 108 16.72 -1.20 -3.70
CA VAL A 108 16.92 -1.24 -2.24
C VAL A 108 15.74 -1.99 -1.62
N VAL A 109 16.04 -2.97 -0.77
CA VAL A 109 15.08 -3.92 -0.17
C VAL A 109 15.13 -3.73 1.34
N ARG A 110 13.98 -3.66 2.02
CA ARG A 110 13.89 -3.41 3.46
C ARG A 110 13.11 -4.51 4.17
N HIS A 111 13.73 -5.11 5.18
CA HIS A 111 13.15 -6.13 6.03
C HIS A 111 12.83 -5.56 7.41
N GLU A 112 11.72 -6.01 7.98
CA GLU A 112 11.24 -5.63 9.31
C GLU A 112 11.13 -6.89 10.16
N MET A 113 11.31 -6.79 11.47
CA MET A 113 11.09 -7.93 12.36
C MET A 113 9.59 -8.24 12.45
N ASP A 114 9.21 -9.50 12.27
CA ASP A 114 7.82 -9.94 12.40
C ASP A 114 7.46 -10.17 13.87
N THR A 115 7.19 -9.07 14.57
CA THR A 115 6.73 -9.05 15.97
C THR A 115 5.33 -9.65 16.17
N ALA A 116 4.64 -10.08 15.11
CA ALA A 116 3.32 -10.72 15.17
C ALA A 116 3.37 -12.25 15.09
N ALA A 117 4.30 -12.82 14.30
CA ALA A 117 4.44 -14.27 14.14
C ALA A 117 5.72 -14.88 14.74
N ASP A 118 6.64 -14.06 15.26
CA ASP A 118 7.98 -14.49 15.73
C ASP A 118 8.77 -15.25 14.64
N SER A 119 8.51 -14.88 13.37
CA SER A 119 9.02 -15.58 12.18
C SER A 119 10.42 -15.09 11.74
N GLY A 120 10.97 -14.09 12.44
CA GLY A 120 12.22 -13.43 12.10
C GLY A 120 12.02 -12.23 11.19
N LEU A 121 12.67 -12.24 10.01
CA LEU A 121 12.73 -11.11 9.08
C LEU A 121 11.68 -11.25 7.98
N ARG A 122 10.70 -10.34 7.93
CA ARG A 122 9.74 -10.24 6.82
C ARG A 122 10.11 -9.10 5.86
N LEU A 123 9.79 -9.25 4.58
CA LEU A 123 9.97 -8.16 3.61
C LEU A 123 8.91 -7.07 3.86
N HIS A 124 9.36 -5.84 4.16
CA HIS A 124 8.47 -4.69 4.37
C HIS A 124 8.26 -3.88 3.08
N SER A 125 9.34 -3.51 2.39
CA SER A 125 9.24 -2.63 1.20
C SER A 125 10.45 -2.70 0.28
N ILE A 126 10.26 -2.33 -0.97
CA ILE A 126 11.32 -2.12 -1.97
C ILE A 126 11.29 -0.68 -2.48
N THR A 127 12.45 -0.06 -2.70
CA THR A 127 12.61 1.23 -3.40
C THR A 127 13.41 1.02 -4.68
N ILE A 128 12.87 1.44 -5.82
CA ILE A 128 13.43 1.18 -7.15
C ILE A 128 14.19 2.41 -7.63
N GLN A 129 15.50 2.24 -7.81
CA GLN A 129 16.43 3.33 -8.12
C GLN A 129 16.93 3.27 -9.56
N SER A 130 16.97 2.08 -10.18
CA SER A 130 17.37 1.93 -11.58
C SER A 130 16.46 2.69 -12.56
N PRO A 131 17.03 3.51 -13.48
CA PRO A 131 16.26 4.20 -14.50
C PRO A 131 15.70 3.25 -15.57
N LEU A 132 16.33 2.09 -15.79
CA LEU A 132 15.85 1.07 -16.73
C LEU A 132 14.54 0.45 -16.22
N LEU A 133 14.51 0.02 -14.95
CA LEU A 133 13.30 -0.49 -14.30
C LEU A 133 12.20 0.58 -14.28
N ARG A 134 12.53 1.83 -13.97
CA ARG A 134 11.55 2.94 -13.95
C ARG A 134 10.85 3.14 -15.30
N LYS A 135 11.55 3.01 -16.43
CA LYS A 135 10.93 3.07 -17.78
C LYS A 135 9.91 1.96 -18.05
N ILE A 136 10.10 0.77 -17.47
CA ILE A 136 9.14 -0.35 -17.59
C ILE A 136 7.97 -0.14 -16.65
N LEU A 137 8.23 0.26 -15.40
CA LEU A 137 7.21 0.51 -14.40
C LEU A 137 6.31 1.70 -14.78
N ASP A 138 6.82 2.66 -15.55
CA ASP A 138 6.02 3.74 -16.14
C ASP A 138 4.99 3.21 -17.13
N LYS A 139 5.39 2.29 -18.02
CA LYS A 139 4.46 1.57 -18.92
C LYS A 139 3.49 0.66 -18.14
N LEU A 140 3.91 0.09 -17.01
CA LEU A 140 3.10 -0.81 -16.18
C LEU A 140 2.00 -0.06 -15.42
N PHE A 141 2.38 1.01 -14.72
CA PHE A 141 1.52 1.80 -13.82
C PHE A 141 0.92 3.05 -14.47
N HIS A 142 1.05 3.20 -15.80
CA HIS A 142 0.32 4.21 -16.55
C HIS A 142 -1.19 4.18 -16.18
N GLY A 143 -1.72 5.35 -15.85
CA GLY A 143 -3.11 5.54 -15.40
C GLY A 143 -3.41 5.10 -13.95
N TYR A 144 -2.41 4.76 -13.13
CA TYR A 144 -2.60 4.42 -11.71
C TYR A 144 -2.46 5.68 -10.85
N ARG A 145 -3.47 6.04 -10.05
CA ARG A 145 -3.55 7.36 -9.39
C ARG A 145 -2.44 7.59 -8.36
N ASP A 146 -2.15 6.60 -7.54
CA ASP A 146 -1.29 6.81 -6.36
C ASP A 146 0.21 6.53 -6.64
N ILE A 147 0.60 6.26 -7.89
CA ILE A 147 1.97 5.87 -8.29
C ILE A 147 2.53 6.88 -9.29
N SER A 148 3.49 7.70 -8.88
CA SER A 148 4.32 8.48 -9.80
C SER A 148 5.73 7.90 -9.92
N THR A 149 6.00 7.28 -11.06
CA THR A 149 7.30 6.79 -11.52
C THR A 149 8.36 7.88 -11.67
N LYS A 150 7.91 9.13 -11.86
CA LYS A 150 8.75 10.34 -11.94
C LYS A 150 9.31 10.77 -10.58
N LEU A 151 8.73 10.35 -9.45
CA LEU A 151 9.19 10.78 -8.12
C LEU A 151 10.59 10.25 -7.78
N LYS A 152 11.36 11.05 -7.04
CA LYS A 152 12.74 10.76 -6.61
C LYS A 152 12.87 9.43 -5.85
N GLU A 153 11.81 8.99 -5.18
CA GLU A 153 11.70 7.72 -4.46
C GLU A 153 10.44 6.97 -4.89
N LEU A 154 10.63 5.94 -5.72
CA LEU A 154 9.56 5.02 -6.14
C LEU A 154 9.62 3.80 -5.21
N THR A 155 8.74 3.76 -4.21
CA THR A 155 8.74 2.76 -3.14
C THR A 155 7.41 2.01 -3.10
N PHE A 156 7.47 0.68 -2.99
CA PHE A 156 6.32 -0.21 -2.87
C PHE A 156 6.44 -1.04 -1.58
N SER A 157 5.32 -1.39 -0.96
CA SER A 157 5.28 -2.15 0.31
C SER A 157 4.64 -3.53 0.11
N CYS A 158 5.13 -4.54 0.82
CA CYS A 158 4.55 -5.88 0.84
C CYS A 158 3.08 -5.83 1.31
N PRO A 159 2.14 -6.61 0.74
CA PRO A 159 2.29 -7.65 -0.31
C PRO A 159 2.25 -7.14 -1.76
N PHE A 160 2.65 -5.89 -2.02
CA PHE A 160 2.77 -5.30 -3.36
C PHE A 160 1.46 -5.33 -4.16
N HIS A 161 0.37 -4.87 -3.52
CA HIS A 161 -0.99 -4.79 -4.07
C HIS A 161 -1.03 -4.24 -5.50
N GLU A 162 -0.20 -3.23 -5.78
CA GLU A 162 -0.09 -2.52 -7.07
C GLU A 162 0.33 -3.48 -8.18
N PHE A 163 1.36 -4.29 -7.92
CA PHE A 163 1.87 -5.30 -8.85
C PHE A 163 0.90 -6.47 -8.99
N TYR A 164 0.21 -6.89 -7.92
CA TYR A 164 -0.82 -7.93 -7.99
C TYR A 164 -1.93 -7.59 -9.02
N PHE A 165 -2.46 -6.36 -8.99
CA PHE A 165 -3.50 -5.92 -9.94
C PHE A 165 -3.01 -5.69 -11.37
N ARG A 166 -1.69 -5.66 -11.59
CA ARG A 166 -1.07 -5.48 -12.90
C ARG A 166 -0.18 -6.67 -13.30
N TRP A 167 -0.30 -7.82 -12.63
CA TRP A 167 0.69 -8.90 -12.71
C TRP A 167 0.85 -9.49 -14.11
N ASP A 168 -0.25 -9.81 -14.78
CA ASP A 168 -0.21 -10.37 -16.13
C ASP A 168 0.46 -9.39 -17.12
N ARG A 169 0.15 -8.08 -17.02
CA ARG A 169 0.79 -6.99 -17.78
C ARG A 169 2.27 -6.80 -17.42
N TYR A 170 2.66 -7.07 -16.18
CA TYR A 170 4.07 -7.04 -15.76
C TYR A 170 4.85 -8.16 -16.43
N ILE A 171 4.32 -9.40 -16.43
CA ILE A 171 4.92 -10.53 -17.14
C ILE A 171 5.06 -10.19 -18.64
N GLU A 172 3.98 -9.77 -19.31
CA GLU A 172 4.00 -9.34 -20.72
C GLU A 172 5.10 -8.31 -21.01
N LEU A 173 5.23 -7.26 -20.19
CA LEU A 173 6.25 -6.22 -20.38
C LEU A 173 7.68 -6.73 -20.11
N THR A 174 7.86 -7.72 -19.24
CA THR A 174 9.19 -8.32 -18.98
C THR A 174 9.61 -9.32 -20.05
N GLU A 175 8.66 -10.03 -20.70
CA GLU A 175 8.94 -10.96 -21.79
C GLU A 175 9.18 -10.25 -23.13
N GLN A 176 8.62 -9.06 -23.32
CA GLN A 176 8.83 -8.22 -24.51
C GLN A 176 10.18 -7.47 -24.51
N GLU A 177 10.93 -7.45 -23.41
CA GLU A 177 12.15 -6.64 -23.30
C GLU A 177 13.34 -7.32 -23.99
N THR A 178 13.92 -6.61 -24.95
CA THR A 178 14.97 -7.15 -25.84
C THR A 178 16.38 -6.81 -25.38
N ASP A 179 16.57 -5.76 -24.56
CA ASP A 179 17.89 -5.38 -24.07
C ASP A 179 18.42 -6.32 -22.96
N ASP A 180 19.66 -6.79 -23.09
CA ASP A 180 20.32 -7.66 -22.11
C ASP A 180 20.53 -6.98 -20.75
N THR A 181 20.85 -5.69 -20.74
CA THR A 181 21.12 -4.97 -19.46
C THR A 181 19.82 -4.80 -18.68
N THR A 182 18.75 -4.38 -19.36
CA THR A 182 17.42 -4.23 -18.80
C THR A 182 16.84 -5.58 -18.38
N ARG A 183 17.02 -6.67 -19.16
CA ARG A 183 16.65 -8.03 -18.74
C ARG A 183 17.39 -8.49 -17.48
N SER A 184 18.66 -8.13 -17.31
CA SER A 184 19.40 -8.44 -16.08
C SER A 184 18.89 -7.66 -14.86
N HIS A 185 18.51 -6.38 -15.04
CA HIS A 185 17.84 -5.59 -14.00
C HIS A 185 16.43 -6.13 -13.67
N ILE A 186 15.66 -6.57 -14.67
CA ILE A 186 14.36 -7.24 -14.49
C ILE A 186 14.54 -8.53 -13.68
N ALA A 187 15.54 -9.36 -14.00
CA ALA A 187 15.81 -10.61 -13.28
C ALA A 187 16.10 -10.37 -11.78
N LEU A 188 16.85 -9.30 -11.48
CA LEU A 188 17.13 -8.87 -10.11
C LEU A 188 15.86 -8.45 -9.36
N LEU A 189 14.96 -7.69 -9.98
CA LEU A 189 13.67 -7.30 -9.39
C LEU A 189 12.72 -8.50 -9.24
N ASN A 190 12.71 -9.41 -10.21
CA ASN A 190 11.92 -10.64 -10.19
C ASN A 190 12.34 -11.55 -9.03
N LYS A 191 13.63 -11.63 -8.69
CA LYS A 191 14.13 -12.39 -7.54
C LYS A 191 13.50 -11.93 -6.20
N THR A 192 13.12 -10.66 -6.09
CA THR A 192 12.51 -10.10 -4.87
C THR A 192 10.98 -10.03 -4.92
N ILE A 193 10.38 -9.81 -6.09
CA ILE A 193 8.92 -9.63 -6.21
C ILE A 193 8.17 -10.97 -6.43
N LYS A 194 8.69 -11.87 -7.27
CA LYS A 194 7.97 -13.10 -7.63
C LYS A 194 7.61 -14.00 -6.44
N PRO A 195 8.52 -14.28 -5.47
CA PRO A 195 8.23 -15.18 -4.35
C PRO A 195 7.08 -14.71 -3.47
N GLU A 196 6.85 -13.39 -3.39
CA GLU A 196 5.81 -12.78 -2.57
C GLU A 196 4.47 -12.71 -3.32
N ILE A 197 4.50 -12.36 -4.61
CA ILE A 197 3.26 -12.12 -5.39
C ILE A 197 2.68 -13.41 -5.98
N GLU A 198 3.50 -14.34 -6.46
CA GLU A 198 3.01 -15.54 -7.15
C GLU A 198 2.05 -16.38 -6.25
N PRO A 199 2.33 -16.63 -4.95
CA PRO A 199 1.38 -17.29 -4.04
C PRO A 199 0.05 -16.55 -3.88
N HIS A 200 0.07 -15.21 -3.81
CA HIS A 200 -1.15 -14.41 -3.72
C HIS A 200 -1.95 -14.41 -5.03
N VAL A 201 -1.27 -14.46 -6.18
CA VAL A 201 -1.89 -14.57 -7.52
C VAL A 201 -2.54 -15.94 -7.72
N GLU A 202 -1.90 -17.02 -7.28
CA GLU A 202 -2.47 -18.37 -7.33
C GLU A 202 -3.68 -18.50 -6.41
N LEU A 203 -3.53 -18.20 -5.12
CA LEU A 203 -4.63 -18.21 -4.15
C LEU A 203 -5.78 -17.27 -4.58
N GLY A 204 -5.46 -16.11 -5.17
CA GLY A 204 -6.47 -15.21 -5.71
C GLY A 204 -7.24 -15.77 -6.91
N LYS A 205 -6.64 -16.64 -7.72
CA LYS A 205 -7.34 -17.39 -8.79
C LYS A 205 -8.24 -18.49 -8.19
N GLU A 206 -7.81 -19.13 -7.11
CA GLU A 206 -8.61 -20.14 -6.39
C GLU A 206 -9.82 -19.55 -5.66
N LEU A 207 -9.64 -18.49 -4.88
CA LEU A 207 -10.71 -17.81 -4.14
C LEU A 207 -11.79 -17.26 -5.09
N ARG A 208 -11.39 -16.70 -6.24
CA ARG A 208 -12.32 -16.27 -7.32
C ARG A 208 -13.10 -17.44 -7.93
N LYS A 209 -12.51 -18.64 -8.00
CA LYS A 209 -13.13 -19.86 -8.55
C LYS A 209 -14.09 -20.53 -7.55
N GLU A 210 -13.77 -20.51 -6.26
CA GLU A 210 -14.66 -21.04 -5.20
C GLU A 210 -15.81 -20.05 -4.87
N GLY A 211 -15.56 -18.75 -5.03
CA GLY A 211 -16.49 -17.70 -4.63
C GLY A 211 -16.50 -17.41 -3.12
N THR A 212 -15.47 -17.86 -2.41
CA THR A 212 -15.25 -17.58 -0.98
C THR A 212 -13.98 -16.75 -0.76
N ILE A 213 -13.87 -16.13 0.42
CA ILE A 213 -12.71 -15.33 0.80
C ILE A 213 -12.57 -15.26 2.33
N THR A 214 -11.33 -15.18 2.80
CA THR A 214 -10.98 -14.91 4.21
C THR A 214 -10.78 -13.40 4.41
N PHE A 215 -10.90 -12.90 5.64
CA PHE A 215 -10.78 -11.46 5.93
C PHE A 215 -9.43 -10.88 5.45
N ASP A 216 -8.36 -11.63 5.68
CA ASP A 216 -6.96 -11.31 5.40
C ASP A 216 -6.65 -11.11 3.91
N TYR A 217 -7.52 -11.63 3.03
CA TYR A 217 -7.38 -11.57 1.58
C TYR A 217 -8.36 -10.61 0.90
N LEU A 218 -9.28 -9.95 1.63
CA LEU A 218 -10.28 -9.02 1.07
C LEU A 218 -9.68 -8.03 0.06
N TRP A 219 -8.46 -7.55 0.29
CA TRP A 219 -7.76 -6.63 -0.60
C TRP A 219 -7.73 -7.07 -2.07
N ILE A 220 -7.62 -8.38 -2.37
CA ILE A 220 -7.52 -8.90 -3.75
C ILE A 220 -8.76 -8.64 -4.63
N LEU A 221 -9.89 -8.30 -4.00
CA LEU A 221 -11.14 -7.99 -4.68
C LEU A 221 -11.25 -6.49 -5.02
N PHE A 222 -10.59 -5.63 -4.25
CA PHE A 222 -10.85 -4.20 -4.17
C PHE A 222 -9.73 -3.38 -4.83
N GLN A 223 -9.56 -3.57 -6.13
CA GLN A 223 -8.66 -2.79 -6.97
C GLN A 223 -9.00 -1.28 -6.96
N GLN A 224 -7.98 -0.41 -6.91
CA GLN A 224 -8.16 1.03 -7.01
C GLN A 224 -8.95 1.42 -8.29
N ASP A 225 -9.84 2.40 -8.14
CA ASP A 225 -10.77 2.92 -9.15
C ASP A 225 -11.81 1.93 -9.72
N ALA A 226 -11.88 0.71 -9.20
CA ALA A 226 -12.97 -0.22 -9.51
C ALA A 226 -14.33 0.33 -9.07
N GLU A 227 -15.38 0.05 -9.85
CA GLU A 227 -16.76 0.28 -9.43
C GLU A 227 -17.15 -0.72 -8.35
N VAL A 228 -17.65 -0.22 -7.21
CA VAL A 228 -18.19 -1.05 -6.12
C VAL A 228 -19.67 -0.76 -5.90
N CYS A 229 -20.44 -1.81 -5.67
CA CYS A 229 -21.85 -1.76 -5.31
C CYS A 229 -22.03 -1.97 -3.81
N ALA A 230 -22.85 -1.12 -3.17
CA ALA A 230 -23.30 -1.27 -1.79
C ALA A 230 -24.78 -0.91 -1.67
N GLN A 231 -25.47 -1.44 -0.66
CA GLN A 231 -26.90 -1.19 -0.45
C GLN A 231 -27.15 -0.19 0.70
N ILE A 232 -27.45 1.06 0.36
CA ILE A 232 -27.79 2.12 1.34
C ILE A 232 -29.30 2.35 1.34
N ALA A 233 -29.93 2.38 2.53
CA ALA A 233 -31.38 2.52 2.69
C ALA A 233 -32.20 1.52 1.84
N LYS A 234 -31.73 0.26 1.75
CA LYS A 234 -32.26 -0.82 0.90
C LYS A 234 -32.18 -0.56 -0.62
N GLN A 235 -31.49 0.48 -1.07
CA GLN A 235 -31.26 0.81 -2.48
C GLN A 235 -29.80 0.52 -2.89
N ASN A 236 -29.61 -0.19 -3.99
CA ASN A 236 -28.28 -0.38 -4.59
C ASN A 236 -27.71 0.96 -5.03
N ARG A 237 -26.47 1.28 -4.68
CA ARG A 237 -25.71 2.45 -5.14
C ARG A 237 -24.34 1.97 -5.65
N LEU A 238 -23.85 2.63 -6.70
CA LEU A 238 -22.50 2.45 -7.21
C LEU A 238 -21.60 3.59 -6.69
N PHE A 239 -20.34 3.26 -6.46
CA PHE A 239 -19.27 4.16 -6.01
C PHE A 239 -17.98 3.75 -6.72
N ASN A 240 -17.07 4.69 -6.96
CA ASN A 240 -15.72 4.39 -7.43
C ASN A 240 -14.80 4.24 -6.22
N LEU A 241 -14.08 3.13 -6.09
CA LEU A 241 -13.16 2.92 -4.97
C LEU A 241 -11.94 3.85 -5.09
N VAL A 242 -11.75 4.75 -4.12
CA VAL A 242 -10.58 5.65 -4.11
C VAL A 242 -9.38 4.93 -3.50
N ARG A 243 -9.57 4.28 -2.35
CA ARG A 243 -8.55 3.46 -1.67
C ARG A 243 -9.17 2.44 -0.73
N ALA A 244 -8.49 1.32 -0.50
CA ALA A 244 -8.84 0.36 0.53
C ALA A 244 -7.60 -0.01 1.37
N SER A 245 -7.77 -0.21 2.68
CA SER A 245 -6.70 -0.68 3.56
C SER A 245 -7.25 -1.37 4.80
N TYR A 246 -6.47 -2.26 5.40
CA TYR A 246 -6.72 -2.69 6.77
C TYR A 246 -6.47 -1.51 7.74
N GLN A 247 -7.28 -1.40 8.79
CA GLN A 247 -7.18 -0.37 9.81
C GLN A 247 -7.52 -0.94 11.20
N LYS A 248 -6.69 -0.62 12.20
CA LYS A 248 -6.96 -0.96 13.60
C LYS A 248 -7.88 0.08 14.22
N THR A 249 -9.00 -0.34 14.79
CA THR A 249 -9.99 0.53 15.45
C THR A 249 -10.17 0.13 16.91
N GLN A 250 -10.91 0.94 17.69
CA GLN A 250 -11.32 0.60 19.06
C GLN A 250 -12.15 -0.69 19.15
N VAL A 251 -12.74 -1.16 18.03
CA VAL A 251 -13.60 -2.35 17.94
C VAL A 251 -12.86 -3.53 17.27
N GLY A 252 -11.53 -3.43 17.09
CA GLY A 252 -10.70 -4.42 16.41
C GLY A 252 -10.30 -4.00 15.00
N VAL A 253 -9.76 -4.94 14.22
CA VAL A 253 -9.32 -4.69 12.83
C VAL A 253 -10.53 -4.66 11.88
N VAL A 254 -10.52 -3.71 10.96
CA VAL A 254 -11.51 -3.59 9.87
C VAL A 254 -10.80 -3.41 8.53
N PHE A 255 -11.39 -3.93 7.47
CA PHE A 255 -11.02 -3.58 6.10
C PHE A 255 -11.83 -2.35 5.70
N SER A 256 -11.15 -1.23 5.47
CA SER A 256 -11.70 0.12 5.36
C SER A 256 -11.57 0.61 3.93
N MET A 257 -12.69 0.92 3.29
CA MET A 257 -12.78 1.31 1.88
C MET A 257 -13.31 2.73 1.78
N THR A 258 -12.52 3.67 1.30
CA THR A 258 -12.98 5.02 0.95
C THR A 258 -13.34 5.04 -0.52
N CYS A 259 -14.60 5.30 -0.83
CA CYS A 259 -15.14 5.37 -2.18
C CYS A 259 -15.75 6.74 -2.45
N LYS A 260 -15.82 7.17 -3.72
CA LYS A 260 -16.49 8.40 -4.13
C LYS A 260 -17.75 8.13 -4.94
N PHE A 261 -18.74 9.01 -4.84
CA PHE A 261 -19.98 8.98 -5.63
C PHE A 261 -20.43 10.38 -6.02
N VAL A 262 -21.26 10.50 -7.06
CA VAL A 262 -21.79 11.79 -7.51
C VAL A 262 -22.90 12.27 -6.57
N SER A 263 -22.72 13.46 -6.00
CA SER A 263 -23.71 14.22 -5.23
C SER A 263 -23.97 15.58 -5.90
N PHE A 264 -24.82 16.41 -5.28
CA PHE A 264 -25.22 17.73 -5.75
C PHE A 264 -25.31 18.70 -4.56
N ASP A 265 -24.64 19.86 -4.63
CA ASP A 265 -24.51 20.81 -3.51
C ASP A 265 -25.49 21.99 -3.55
N GLY A 266 -26.49 21.94 -4.44
CA GLY A 266 -27.43 23.03 -4.67
C GLY A 266 -27.13 23.82 -5.94
N ASP A 267 -25.85 23.90 -6.34
CA ASP A 267 -25.40 24.60 -7.56
C ASP A 267 -24.83 23.61 -8.59
N ARG A 268 -23.81 22.83 -8.19
CA ARG A 268 -23.05 21.93 -9.06
C ARG A 268 -23.12 20.47 -8.63
N PHE A 269 -22.87 19.58 -9.60
CA PHE A 269 -22.59 18.17 -9.31
C PHE A 269 -21.10 17.98 -9.02
N GLY A 270 -20.78 17.05 -8.13
CA GLY A 270 -19.41 16.77 -7.71
C GLY A 270 -19.30 15.43 -6.98
N TYR A 271 -18.06 15.00 -6.72
CA TYR A 271 -17.77 13.80 -5.96
C TYR A 271 -17.85 14.06 -4.45
N GLN A 272 -18.61 13.22 -3.75
CA GLN A 272 -18.60 13.10 -2.29
C GLN A 272 -17.98 11.77 -1.88
N ASN A 273 -17.21 11.75 -0.79
CA ASN A 273 -16.62 10.53 -0.24
C ASN A 273 -17.59 9.80 0.70
N HIS A 274 -17.51 8.47 0.70
CA HIS A 274 -18.17 7.59 1.66
C HIS A 274 -17.19 6.49 2.08
N THR A 275 -17.10 6.21 3.38
CA THR A 275 -16.22 5.15 3.90
C THR A 275 -17.04 3.95 4.35
N PHE A 276 -16.83 2.81 3.70
CA PHE A 276 -17.36 1.53 4.12
C PHE A 276 -16.35 0.76 4.97
N GLN A 277 -16.83 -0.10 5.86
CA GLN A 277 -15.99 -0.98 6.67
C GLN A 277 -16.55 -2.40 6.68
N ILE A 278 -15.69 -3.38 6.41
CA ILE A 278 -15.94 -4.79 6.67
C ILE A 278 -15.18 -5.12 7.96
N LYS A 279 -15.87 -5.62 9.00
CA LYS A 279 -15.23 -6.06 10.24
C LYS A 279 -14.49 -7.38 10.02
N ALA A 280 -13.44 -7.62 10.82
CA ALA A 280 -12.79 -8.93 10.89
C ALA A 280 -13.81 -10.07 11.07
N PHE A 281 -13.55 -11.18 10.39
CA PHE A 281 -14.32 -12.41 10.48
C PHE A 281 -13.40 -13.62 10.33
N GLU A 282 -13.72 -14.69 11.05
CA GLU A 282 -12.96 -15.94 11.03
C GLU A 282 -13.40 -16.84 9.86
N GLY A 283 -12.45 -17.60 9.31
CA GLY A 283 -12.70 -18.56 8.23
C GLY A 283 -13.12 -17.94 6.89
N HIS A 284 -13.69 -18.79 6.03
CA HIS A 284 -14.13 -18.42 4.70
C HIS A 284 -15.58 -17.91 4.72
N ARG A 285 -15.83 -16.76 4.09
CA ARG A 285 -17.17 -16.23 3.80
C ARG A 285 -17.39 -16.21 2.30
N ARG A 286 -18.64 -16.39 1.83
CA ARG A 286 -18.94 -16.18 0.40
C ARG A 286 -18.76 -14.72 0.04
N VAL A 287 -18.16 -14.44 -1.12
CA VAL A 287 -17.98 -13.08 -1.64
C VAL A 287 -19.32 -12.35 -1.72
N SER A 288 -20.39 -13.05 -2.12
CA SER A 288 -21.77 -12.53 -2.18
C SER A 288 -22.41 -12.10 -0.85
N GLU A 289 -21.77 -12.40 0.29
CA GLU A 289 -22.25 -12.07 1.65
C GLU A 289 -21.50 -10.85 2.24
N LEU A 290 -20.62 -10.22 1.47
CA LEU A 290 -19.98 -8.95 1.83
C LEU A 290 -20.96 -7.77 1.67
N SER A 291 -20.85 -6.78 2.56
CA SER A 291 -21.71 -5.58 2.57
C SER A 291 -21.42 -4.61 1.41
N VAL A 292 -20.26 -4.77 0.78
CA VAL A 292 -19.78 -4.05 -0.40
C VAL A 292 -19.16 -5.09 -1.33
N LEU A 293 -19.37 -4.92 -2.64
CA LEU A 293 -18.92 -5.86 -3.67
C LEU A 293 -18.35 -5.08 -4.87
N PRO A 294 -17.22 -5.52 -5.47
CA PRO A 294 -16.85 -5.07 -6.81
C PRO A 294 -17.96 -5.40 -7.80
N LEU A 295 -18.28 -4.48 -8.70
CA LEU A 295 -19.42 -4.58 -9.60
C LEU A 295 -19.31 -5.77 -10.57
N ASP A 296 -18.10 -6.10 -11.02
CA ASP A 296 -17.82 -7.27 -11.86
C ASP A 296 -18.14 -8.61 -11.17
N LEU A 297 -18.09 -8.66 -9.83
CA LEU A 297 -18.39 -9.87 -9.04
C LEU A 297 -19.88 -9.95 -8.65
N HIS A 298 -20.68 -8.95 -9.00
CA HIS A 298 -22.10 -8.93 -8.63
C HIS A 298 -22.98 -9.58 -9.71
N SER A 299 -23.57 -10.74 -9.40
CA SER A 299 -24.35 -11.59 -10.33
C SER A 299 -25.53 -10.92 -11.06
N ARG A 300 -25.98 -9.73 -10.63
CA ARG A 300 -27.01 -8.93 -11.32
C ARG A 300 -26.47 -7.57 -11.81
N ARG A 301 -25.19 -7.51 -12.21
CA ARG A 301 -24.47 -6.31 -12.70
C ARG A 301 -25.36 -5.41 -13.56
N ASP A 302 -25.82 -5.92 -14.69
CA ASP A 302 -26.49 -5.12 -15.73
C ASP A 302 -27.82 -4.55 -15.24
N ALA A 303 -28.53 -5.30 -14.39
CA ALA A 303 -29.76 -4.83 -13.74
C ALA A 303 -29.47 -3.70 -12.73
N ILE A 304 -28.35 -3.76 -11.99
CA ILE A 304 -27.92 -2.67 -11.10
C ILE A 304 -27.46 -1.45 -11.90
N VAL A 305 -26.64 -1.62 -12.93
CA VAL A 305 -26.20 -0.52 -13.81
C VAL A 305 -27.42 0.16 -14.45
N THR A 306 -28.38 -0.61 -14.96
CA THR A 306 -29.64 -0.09 -15.53
C THR A 306 -30.46 0.68 -14.48
N GLN A 307 -30.68 0.09 -13.30
CA GLN A 307 -31.46 0.70 -12.23
C GLN A 307 -30.82 2.00 -11.70
N THR A 308 -29.51 1.98 -11.49
CA THR A 308 -28.76 3.12 -10.95
C THR A 308 -28.60 4.23 -11.98
N THR A 309 -28.38 3.91 -13.26
CA THR A 309 -28.39 4.87 -14.38
C THR A 309 -29.75 5.53 -14.54
N ALA A 310 -30.85 4.75 -14.51
CA ALA A 310 -32.20 5.30 -14.59
C ALA A 310 -32.51 6.25 -13.41
N ARG A 311 -32.08 5.87 -12.19
CA ARG A 311 -32.21 6.72 -11.00
C ARG A 311 -31.33 7.97 -11.07
N GLY A 312 -30.11 7.88 -11.60
CA GLY A 312 -29.21 9.02 -11.83
C GLY A 312 -29.78 10.02 -12.83
N ARG A 313 -30.37 9.55 -13.94
CA ARG A 313 -31.10 10.41 -14.90
C ARG A 313 -32.32 11.10 -14.27
N THR A 314 -32.94 10.51 -13.25
CA THR A 314 -34.00 11.16 -12.47
C THR A 314 -33.44 12.16 -11.45
N PHE A 315 -32.31 11.86 -10.81
CA PHE A 315 -31.62 12.76 -9.88
C PHE A 315 -31.17 14.06 -10.57
N VAL A 316 -30.56 13.98 -11.76
CA VAL A 316 -30.18 15.16 -12.56
C VAL A 316 -31.41 16.00 -12.94
N LYS A 317 -32.56 15.37 -13.23
CA LYS A 317 -33.84 16.08 -13.50
C LYS A 317 -34.47 16.75 -12.27
N LEU A 318 -33.90 16.57 -11.08
CA LEU A 318 -34.31 17.24 -9.84
C LEU A 318 -33.37 18.40 -9.46
N GLN A 319 -32.43 18.77 -10.33
CA GLN A 319 -31.66 20.02 -10.19
C GLN A 319 -32.61 21.24 -10.19
N GLY A 320 -32.31 22.22 -9.33
CA GLY A 320 -33.15 23.41 -9.12
C GLY A 320 -34.48 23.14 -8.42
N VAL A 321 -35.25 24.20 -8.16
CA VAL A 321 -36.47 24.15 -7.34
C VAL A 321 -37.56 23.31 -7.99
N ASN A 322 -37.94 22.22 -7.33
CA ASN A 322 -38.82 21.18 -7.86
C ASN A 322 -40.02 20.93 -6.93
N TYR A 323 -41.20 21.48 -7.29
CA TYR A 323 -42.47 21.18 -6.61
C TYR A 323 -43.01 19.82 -7.04
N LYS A 324 -43.25 18.90 -6.09
CA LYS A 324 -43.75 17.53 -6.34
C LYS A 324 -44.77 17.09 -5.27
N SER A 325 -45.42 15.95 -5.49
CA SER A 325 -46.05 15.14 -4.44
C SER A 325 -45.16 13.95 -4.09
N TYR A 326 -45.02 13.60 -2.81
CA TYR A 326 -44.23 12.46 -2.35
C TYR A 326 -45.07 11.38 -1.68
N TYR A 327 -44.71 10.12 -1.95
CA TYR A 327 -45.31 8.92 -1.38
C TYR A 327 -44.18 8.00 -0.93
N GLY A 328 -43.97 7.85 0.37
CA GLY A 328 -42.83 7.09 0.89
C GLY A 328 -42.43 7.50 2.30
N PHE A 329 -41.20 7.15 2.68
CA PHE A 329 -40.63 7.56 3.97
C PHE A 329 -39.70 8.76 3.80
N VAL A 330 -39.74 9.67 4.76
CA VAL A 330 -38.76 10.75 4.92
C VAL A 330 -37.94 10.48 6.17
N GLU A 331 -36.63 10.55 6.03
CA GLU A 331 -35.65 10.59 7.11
C GLU A 331 -35.36 12.08 7.38
N PRO A 332 -35.75 12.65 8.54
CA PRO A 332 -35.55 14.06 8.84
C PRO A 332 -34.07 14.41 9.03
N ALA A 333 -33.71 15.67 8.74
CA ALA A 333 -32.39 16.23 9.03
C ALA A 333 -32.05 16.18 10.53
N ASP A 334 -32.93 16.73 11.37
CA ASP A 334 -32.81 16.63 12.84
C ASP A 334 -32.88 15.15 13.28
N PRO A 335 -31.78 14.57 13.80
CA PRO A 335 -31.73 13.15 14.17
C PRO A 335 -32.60 12.82 15.39
N ARG A 336 -33.14 13.82 16.09
CA ARG A 336 -34.11 13.64 17.18
C ARG A 336 -35.51 13.32 16.64
N ARG A 337 -35.80 13.67 15.37
CA ARG A 337 -37.10 13.42 14.74
C ARG A 337 -37.16 12.02 14.12
N LYS A 338 -38.16 11.25 14.53
CA LYS A 338 -38.41 9.90 13.99
C LYS A 338 -38.81 9.96 12.51
N ARG A 339 -38.28 9.02 11.73
CA ARG A 339 -38.64 8.70 10.34
C ARG A 339 -40.15 8.65 10.13
N GLN A 340 -40.67 9.43 9.19
CA GLN A 340 -42.11 9.58 8.95
C GLN A 340 -42.52 8.95 7.61
N LYS A 341 -43.77 8.48 7.49
CA LYS A 341 -44.36 8.12 6.19
C LYS A 341 -45.22 9.29 5.71
N ILE A 342 -44.96 9.76 4.49
CA ILE A 342 -45.80 10.74 3.79
C ILE A 342 -46.64 9.98 2.74
N ASP A 343 -47.91 10.32 2.65
CA ASP A 343 -48.88 9.76 1.69
C ASP A 343 -49.52 10.92 0.92
N GLY A 344 -49.06 11.19 -0.31
CA GLY A 344 -49.57 12.26 -1.17
C GLY A 344 -49.25 13.69 -0.72
N GLY A 345 -48.34 13.86 0.25
CA GLY A 345 -47.93 15.18 0.73
C GLY A 345 -47.21 16.00 -0.35
N ARG A 346 -47.51 17.30 -0.42
CA ARG A 346 -46.75 18.24 -1.25
C ARG A 346 -45.34 18.41 -0.66
N VAL A 347 -44.32 18.36 -1.51
CA VAL A 347 -42.92 18.60 -1.15
C VAL A 347 -42.30 19.62 -2.11
N VAL A 348 -41.33 20.37 -1.60
CA VAL A 348 -40.38 21.15 -2.41
C VAL A 348 -39.06 20.42 -2.34
N ILE A 349 -38.41 20.24 -3.48
CA ILE A 349 -37.04 19.76 -3.58
C ILE A 349 -36.20 20.96 -4.00
N ASP A 350 -35.41 21.49 -3.08
CA ASP A 350 -34.52 22.62 -3.30
C ASP A 350 -33.29 22.43 -2.41
N ALA A 351 -32.16 22.05 -3.02
CA ALA A 351 -30.92 21.81 -2.30
C ALA A 351 -30.16 23.11 -1.98
N ALA A 352 -30.31 24.15 -2.80
CA ALA A 352 -29.68 25.45 -2.56
C ALA A 352 -30.36 26.17 -1.39
N GLY A 353 -31.70 26.19 -1.37
CA GLY A 353 -32.48 26.69 -0.24
C GLY A 353 -32.20 25.90 1.05
N TYR A 354 -32.12 24.56 0.97
CA TYR A 354 -31.77 23.72 2.12
C TYR A 354 -30.39 24.07 2.69
N ASN A 355 -29.34 24.11 1.87
CA ASN A 355 -27.97 24.35 2.34
C ASN A 355 -27.81 25.77 2.92
N ASN A 356 -28.50 26.77 2.35
CA ASN A 356 -28.51 28.14 2.87
C ASN A 356 -29.24 28.27 4.23
N GLU A 357 -30.23 27.42 4.53
CA GLU A 357 -30.86 27.34 5.86
C GLU A 357 -30.09 26.44 6.85
N ASN A 358 -29.31 25.47 6.35
CA ASN A 358 -28.65 24.42 7.13
C ASN A 358 -27.15 24.36 6.80
N VAL A 359 -26.42 25.45 7.06
CA VAL A 359 -24.99 25.61 6.69
C VAL A 359 -24.09 24.53 7.33
N GLU A 360 -24.48 23.96 8.47
CA GLU A 360 -23.76 22.84 9.10
C GLU A 360 -23.81 21.52 8.28
N ASP A 361 -24.78 21.38 7.37
CA ASP A 361 -24.93 20.24 6.46
C ASP A 361 -24.26 20.45 5.08
N GLU A 362 -23.63 21.62 4.83
CA GLU A 362 -23.13 21.99 3.51
C GLU A 362 -22.06 21.00 2.98
N GLN A 363 -22.28 20.48 1.78
CA GLN A 363 -21.42 19.44 1.20
C GLN A 363 -20.34 20.03 0.30
N HIS A 364 -19.10 20.10 0.80
CA HIS A 364 -17.95 20.42 -0.06
C HIS A 364 -17.66 19.27 -1.04
N LEU A 365 -18.13 19.39 -2.28
CA LEU A 365 -17.92 18.40 -3.35
C LEU A 365 -16.65 18.67 -4.15
N GLU A 366 -15.88 17.61 -4.44
CA GLU A 366 -14.80 17.65 -5.42
C GLU A 366 -15.37 17.76 -6.85
N THR A 367 -14.74 18.54 -7.72
CA THR A 367 -15.13 18.69 -9.13
C THR A 367 -15.19 17.34 -9.87
N LEU A 368 -16.16 17.16 -10.76
CA LEU A 368 -16.28 15.96 -11.64
C LEU A 368 -15.21 15.85 -12.73
N GLN A 369 -14.11 16.60 -12.65
CA GLN A 369 -12.98 16.43 -13.57
C GLN A 369 -12.28 15.09 -13.31
N ASP A 370 -11.80 14.44 -14.37
CA ASP A 370 -11.10 13.17 -14.24
C ASP A 370 -9.80 13.34 -13.46
N ALA A 371 -9.63 12.50 -12.43
CA ALA A 371 -8.48 12.56 -11.53
C ALA A 371 -7.16 12.09 -12.18
N SER A 372 -7.22 11.66 -13.45
CA SER A 372 -6.08 11.56 -14.37
C SER A 372 -5.30 12.87 -14.43
N ASP A 373 -6.00 13.96 -14.71
CA ASP A 373 -5.37 15.16 -15.25
C ASP A 373 -4.69 15.96 -14.14
N LYS A 374 -5.28 15.97 -12.94
CA LYS A 374 -4.65 16.52 -11.72
C LYS A 374 -3.27 15.92 -11.44
N PHE A 375 -3.07 14.63 -11.71
CA PHE A 375 -1.80 13.95 -11.42
C PHE A 375 -0.75 14.21 -12.51
N SER A 376 -1.16 14.35 -13.76
CA SER A 376 -0.33 14.91 -14.84
C SER A 376 0.18 16.31 -14.46
N ASP A 377 -0.76 17.21 -14.16
CA ASP A 377 -0.46 18.65 -14.17
C ASP A 377 0.25 19.09 -12.88
N THR A 378 0.02 18.42 -11.75
CA THR A 378 0.78 18.66 -10.51
C THR A 378 2.25 18.23 -10.65
N VAL A 379 2.54 17.20 -11.46
CA VAL A 379 3.91 16.69 -11.65
C VAL A 379 4.63 17.42 -12.80
N ASN A 380 3.91 17.91 -13.80
CA ASN A 380 4.52 18.69 -14.90
C ASN A 380 4.86 20.15 -14.51
N ASN A 381 4.31 20.69 -13.42
CA ASN A 381 4.61 22.04 -12.91
C ASN A 381 5.65 22.06 -11.76
N GLN A 382 6.39 20.97 -11.55
CA GLN A 382 7.55 20.97 -10.65
C GLN A 382 8.84 21.19 -11.46
N ASP A 383 9.03 22.43 -11.92
CA ASP A 383 10.31 22.90 -12.47
C ASP A 383 11.39 22.84 -11.38
N LEU A 384 12.24 21.81 -11.43
CA LEU A 384 13.34 21.57 -10.49
C LEU A 384 14.59 22.40 -10.86
N ASP A 385 14.42 23.71 -11.05
CA ASP A 385 15.49 24.68 -11.33
C ASP A 385 15.32 25.97 -10.49
N ARG A 386 15.54 25.84 -9.17
CA ARG A 386 15.86 26.96 -8.26
C ARG A 386 16.75 26.48 -7.11
N ASP A 387 18.04 26.36 -7.41
CA ASP A 387 19.08 26.58 -6.40
C ASP A 387 19.15 28.07 -6.05
N ASP A 388 19.79 28.36 -4.91
CA ASP A 388 20.20 29.68 -4.40
C ASP A 388 19.13 30.80 -4.34
N ASP A 389 18.64 31.08 -3.12
CA ASP A 389 19.35 32.10 -2.34
C ASP A 389 19.11 32.00 -0.82
N TYR A 390 20.14 32.26 -0.03
CA TYR A 390 20.07 32.33 1.44
C TYR A 390 19.71 33.76 1.87
N PHE A 391 18.55 33.98 2.50
CA PHE A 391 18.35 35.20 3.29
C PHE A 391 17.72 34.96 4.67
N ILE A 392 18.54 35.16 5.69
CA ILE A 392 18.16 35.31 7.09
C ILE A 392 17.50 36.68 7.28
N PHE A 393 16.37 36.77 7.98
CA PHE A 393 16.10 37.91 8.87
C PHE A 393 15.11 37.54 10.00
N LEU A 394 15.64 37.59 11.23
CA LEU A 394 15.00 37.78 12.55
C LEU A 394 13.60 37.19 12.78
#